data_AF-A0A536VCG1-F1
#
_entry.id   AF-A0A536VCG1-F1
#
_cell.length_a   1.000
_cell.length_b   1.000
_cell.length_c   1.000
_cell.angle_alpha   90.00
_cell.angle_beta   90.00
_cell.angle_gamma   90.00
#
_symmetry.space_group_name_H-M   'P 1'
#
loop_
_entity.id
_entity.type
_entity.pdbx_description
1 polymer ?
#
loop_
_entity_poly.entity_id
_entity_poly.type
_entity_poly.pdbx_seq_one_letter_code
_entity_poly.pdbx_strand_id
1 'polypeptide(L)'
;MSQDRYAERIAPLGIPLALWLGVIRSWLLFLFASLSCTAQAGEHRFQLLLDTDNSVSTGCLVATARGPASGIEQLWTTVVTTSTSGATVSRIERQTCIGTTLGPSSVQTTAGWPAGLGNGSLGTAAIESFVPLSFLPTHGTMKVSVASTNATGGQDATASFLISLDPAVPPILQVPVPLSPWLVLPLGFLLFATAAWWHRRHPNQGSLLACLLLVLVSGLVWAATVTLDGNVGDWSGISPVAGNARGSAPIDANIVAVFYQSDAANLYFRIDADVRV
;
A
#
# COMPACT_ATOMS: atom_id res chain seq x y z
N MET A 1 58.32 66.50 -22.04
CA MET A 1 58.64 65.62 -20.88
C MET A 1 57.32 64.94 -20.48
N SER A 2 56.69 64.12 -21.33
CA SER A 2 57.04 62.84 -21.97
C SER A 2 57.16 61.66 -21.00
N GLN A 3 56.13 60.82 -21.08
CA GLN A 3 56.08 59.36 -20.94
C GLN A 3 55.90 58.69 -19.57
N ASP A 4 54.78 57.95 -19.53
CA ASP A 4 54.63 56.55 -19.13
C ASP A 4 55.03 56.15 -17.72
N ARG A 5 54.02 55.76 -16.92
CA ARG A 5 54.11 54.48 -16.21
C ARG A 5 52.80 53.70 -16.25
N TYR A 6 52.88 52.65 -17.06
CA TYR A 6 52.02 51.50 -17.12
C TYR A 6 51.90 50.77 -15.78
N ALA A 7 50.80 50.06 -15.69
CA ALA A 7 50.40 49.13 -14.65
C ALA A 7 51.49 48.15 -14.21
N GLU A 8 51.57 47.91 -12.91
CA GLU A 8 52.04 46.65 -12.37
C GLU A 8 51.27 46.34 -11.09
N ARG A 9 50.09 45.72 -11.25
CA ARG A 9 49.33 45.14 -10.15
C ARG A 9 49.97 43.77 -9.88
N ILE A 10 50.98 43.78 -9.01
CA ILE A 10 51.70 42.60 -8.54
C ILE A 10 50.71 41.69 -7.80
N ALA A 11 50.42 40.52 -8.36
CA ALA A 11 49.87 39.40 -7.60
C ALA A 11 51.03 38.75 -6.84
N PRO A 12 50.91 38.51 -5.52
CA PRO A 12 51.94 37.81 -4.78
C PRO A 12 51.83 36.31 -5.12
N LEU A 13 52.97 35.65 -5.26
CA LEU A 13 53.18 34.23 -5.56
C LEU A 13 53.14 33.85 -7.05
N GLY A 14 54.34 33.84 -7.66
CA GLY A 14 54.60 33.45 -9.05
C GLY A 14 54.33 31.98 -9.34
N ILE A 15 53.06 31.63 -9.57
CA ILE A 15 52.65 30.32 -10.10
C ILE A 15 52.02 30.57 -11.49
N PRO A 16 52.50 29.93 -12.57
CA PRO A 16 51.99 30.15 -13.92
C PRO A 16 50.51 29.73 -14.03
N LEU A 17 49.67 30.62 -14.57
CA LEU A 17 48.21 30.50 -14.66
C LEU A 17 47.71 29.17 -15.30
N ALA A 18 48.53 28.56 -16.16
CA ALA A 18 48.22 27.29 -16.84
C ALA A 18 48.17 26.08 -15.89
N LEU A 19 48.93 26.10 -14.79
CA LEU A 19 48.90 25.05 -13.76
C LEU A 19 47.64 25.14 -12.89
N TRP A 20 47.10 26.33 -12.68
CA TRP A 20 45.85 26.54 -11.93
C TRP A 20 44.62 25.95 -12.65
N LEU A 21 44.55 26.08 -13.97
CA LEU A 21 43.43 25.55 -14.76
C LEU A 21 43.39 24.02 -14.81
N GLY A 22 44.56 23.34 -14.82
CA GLY A 22 44.65 21.88 -14.80
C GLY A 22 44.30 21.26 -13.44
N VAL A 23 44.69 21.94 -12.36
CA VAL A 23 44.33 21.55 -10.99
C VAL A 23 42.83 21.78 -10.77
N ILE A 24 42.28 22.96 -11.07
CA ILE A 24 40.84 23.23 -10.91
C ILE A 24 39.99 22.23 -11.72
N ARG A 25 40.40 21.87 -12.94
CA ARG A 25 39.69 20.90 -13.78
C ARG A 25 39.75 19.46 -13.25
N SER A 26 40.87 19.05 -12.63
CA SER A 26 40.97 17.74 -11.94
C SER A 26 40.18 17.70 -10.64
N TRP A 27 40.14 18.80 -9.89
CA TRP A 27 39.34 18.92 -8.67
C TRP A 27 37.84 18.95 -8.97
N LEU A 28 37.41 19.60 -10.06
CA LEU A 28 36.01 19.56 -10.53
C LEU A 28 35.58 18.16 -10.99
N LEU A 29 36.47 17.40 -11.65
CA LEU A 29 36.20 16.01 -12.04
C LEU A 29 36.13 15.06 -10.83
N PHE A 30 36.98 15.27 -9.82
CA PHE A 30 36.91 14.53 -8.54
C PHE A 30 35.65 14.90 -7.73
N LEU A 31 35.25 16.18 -7.71
CA LEU A 31 34.05 16.65 -7.04
C LEU A 31 32.77 16.08 -7.70
N PHE A 32 32.73 16.02 -9.03
CA PHE A 32 31.62 15.40 -9.78
C PHE A 32 31.58 13.87 -9.61
N ALA A 33 32.72 13.20 -9.45
CA ALA A 33 32.77 11.74 -9.22
C ALA A 33 32.31 11.35 -7.79
N SER A 34 32.48 12.24 -6.80
CA SER A 34 32.10 11.98 -5.39
C SER A 34 30.63 12.21 -5.05
N LEU A 35 29.81 12.70 -5.99
CA LEU A 35 28.37 12.98 -5.79
C LEU A 35 27.45 11.88 -6.33
N SER A 36 27.95 10.65 -6.42
CA SER A 36 27.11 9.48 -6.63
C SER A 36 26.39 9.15 -5.32
N CYS A 37 25.30 9.85 -5.02
CA CYS A 37 24.35 9.39 -4.01
C CYS A 37 23.75 8.09 -4.54
N THR A 38 24.29 6.95 -4.11
CA THR A 38 23.63 5.66 -4.31
C THR A 38 22.35 5.72 -3.50
N ALA A 39 21.24 6.02 -4.16
CA ALA A 39 19.94 5.81 -3.57
C ALA A 39 19.82 4.33 -3.23
N GLN A 40 19.84 4.04 -1.94
CA GLN A 40 19.84 2.68 -1.44
C GLN A 40 18.40 2.22 -1.35
N ALA A 41 18.09 1.12 -2.03
CA ALA A 41 16.80 0.46 -1.87
C ALA A 41 16.60 0.06 -0.40
N GLY A 42 15.50 0.49 0.20
CA GLY A 42 15.13 0.13 1.57
C GLY A 42 14.12 -1.01 1.58
N GLU A 43 14.31 -1.99 2.46
CA GLU A 43 13.26 -2.96 2.79
C GLU A 43 12.48 -2.48 4.02
N HIS A 44 11.18 -2.30 3.89
CA HIS A 44 10.24 -1.95 4.95
C HIS A 44 9.29 -3.13 5.16
N ARG A 45 8.95 -3.41 6.41
CA ARG A 45 8.15 -4.58 6.79
C ARG A 45 6.90 -4.11 7.52
N PHE A 46 5.73 -4.49 7.01
CA PHE A 46 4.44 -4.21 7.61
C PHE A 46 3.79 -5.53 8.02
N GLN A 47 3.58 -5.72 9.32
CA GLN A 47 3.27 -7.00 9.91
C GLN A 47 1.88 -7.00 10.52
N LEU A 48 1.06 -7.97 10.14
CA LEU A 48 -0.21 -8.28 10.78
C LEU A 48 0.05 -9.38 11.82
N LEU A 49 -0.16 -9.04 13.09
CA LEU A 49 -0.05 -9.95 14.22
C LEU A 49 -1.45 -10.50 14.49
N LEU A 50 -1.66 -11.78 14.22
CA LEU A 50 -2.97 -12.43 14.30
C LEU A 50 -3.03 -13.35 15.53
N ASP A 51 -3.92 -13.00 16.45
CA ASP A 51 -4.42 -13.85 17.54
C ASP A 51 -5.77 -14.42 17.09
N THR A 52 -5.69 -15.61 16.48
CA THR A 52 -6.76 -16.24 15.69
C THR A 52 -7.90 -16.79 16.53
N ASP A 53 -7.67 -17.07 17.81
CA ASP A 53 -8.69 -17.50 18.77
C ASP A 53 -9.02 -16.45 19.84
N ASN A 54 -8.40 -15.26 19.74
CA ASN A 54 -8.53 -14.15 20.69
C ASN A 54 -8.21 -14.59 22.13
N SER A 55 -7.14 -15.36 22.31
CA SER A 55 -6.72 -15.90 23.59
C SER A 55 -5.27 -15.55 23.92
N VAL A 56 -5.07 -14.88 25.05
CA VAL A 56 -3.72 -14.52 25.52
C VAL A 56 -2.94 -15.71 26.08
N SER A 57 -3.59 -16.87 26.25
CA SER A 57 -2.97 -18.10 26.78
C SER A 57 -2.42 -19.03 25.70
N THR A 58 -2.76 -18.78 24.44
CA THR A 58 -2.27 -19.50 23.27
C THR A 58 -1.21 -18.65 22.54
N GLY A 59 -0.63 -19.18 21.48
CA GLY A 59 0.25 -18.43 20.61
C GLY A 59 1.57 -17.94 21.22
N CYS A 60 2.14 -16.96 20.53
CA CYS A 60 3.48 -16.44 20.78
C CYS A 60 3.41 -15.03 21.37
N LEU A 61 4.48 -14.66 22.07
CA LEU A 61 4.74 -13.29 22.49
C LEU A 61 5.60 -12.59 21.43
N VAL A 62 5.07 -11.52 20.81
CA VAL A 62 5.78 -10.75 19.79
C VAL A 62 6.07 -9.36 20.32
N ALA A 63 7.35 -8.97 20.35
CA ALA A 63 7.74 -7.61 20.75
C ALA A 63 7.36 -6.60 19.67
N THR A 64 6.74 -5.48 20.08
CA THR A 64 6.41 -4.36 19.19
C THR A 64 6.79 -3.03 19.84
N ALA A 65 6.80 -1.94 19.06
CA ALA A 65 7.03 -0.59 19.57
C ALA A 65 6.00 -0.12 20.61
N ARG A 66 4.79 -0.73 20.64
CA ARG A 66 3.73 -0.46 21.62
C ARG A 66 3.77 -1.39 22.83
N GLY A 67 4.75 -2.29 22.90
CA GLY A 67 4.86 -3.33 23.92
C GLY A 67 4.64 -4.73 23.35
N PRO A 68 4.75 -5.77 24.18
CA PRO A 68 4.59 -7.14 23.72
C PRO A 68 3.12 -7.47 23.40
N ALA A 69 2.88 -8.09 22.25
CA ALA A 69 1.61 -8.65 21.84
C ALA A 69 1.57 -10.15 22.16
N SER A 70 0.65 -10.57 23.04
CA SER A 70 0.44 -11.97 23.42
C SER A 70 -0.69 -12.61 22.63
N GLY A 71 -0.66 -13.94 22.48
CA GLY A 71 -1.69 -14.67 21.76
C GLY A 71 -1.42 -14.79 20.26
N ILE A 72 -0.22 -14.51 19.76
CA ILE A 72 -0.03 -14.43 18.30
C ILE A 72 0.21 -15.83 17.71
N GLU A 73 -0.77 -16.41 17.02
CA GLU A 73 -0.59 -17.68 16.29
C GLU A 73 0.04 -17.48 14.92
N GLN A 74 -0.21 -16.35 14.27
CA GLN A 74 0.32 -16.07 12.93
C GLN A 74 0.85 -14.64 12.81
N LEU A 75 1.96 -14.51 12.10
CA LEU A 75 2.55 -13.23 11.73
C LEU A 75 2.65 -13.16 10.21
N TRP A 76 1.88 -12.25 9.61
CA TRP A 76 1.88 -12.03 8.17
C TRP A 76 2.64 -10.75 7.85
N THR A 77 3.75 -10.85 7.13
CA THR A 77 4.60 -9.70 6.81
C THR A 77 4.50 -9.33 5.34
N THR A 78 4.04 -8.12 5.07
CA THR A 78 4.08 -7.47 3.76
C THR A 78 5.40 -6.75 3.63
N VAL A 79 6.19 -7.13 2.64
CA VAL A 79 7.52 -6.57 2.45
C VAL A 79 7.50 -5.56 1.31
N VAL A 80 7.78 -4.31 1.65
CA VAL A 80 7.82 -3.19 0.71
C VAL A 80 9.26 -2.84 0.43
N THR A 81 9.63 -2.81 -0.85
CA THR A 81 10.94 -2.36 -1.31
C THR A 81 10.81 -0.99 -1.97
N THR A 82 11.60 -0.03 -1.49
CA THR A 82 11.71 1.32 -2.06
C THR A 82 12.89 1.39 -3.01
N SER A 83 12.79 2.25 -4.02
CA SER A 83 13.87 2.64 -4.93
C SER A 83 13.67 4.10 -5.34
N THR A 84 14.60 4.67 -6.10
CA THR A 84 14.48 6.04 -6.64
C THR A 84 13.23 6.27 -7.48
N SER A 85 12.63 5.21 -8.03
CA SER A 85 11.49 5.28 -8.93
C SER A 85 10.16 4.98 -8.26
N GLY A 86 10.15 4.53 -7.00
CA GLY A 86 8.89 4.19 -6.33
C GLY A 86 9.04 3.18 -5.19
N ALA A 87 7.89 2.76 -4.68
CA ALA A 87 7.77 1.74 -3.64
C ALA A 87 6.87 0.60 -4.14
N THR A 88 7.26 -0.64 -3.88
CA THR A 88 6.54 -1.83 -4.37
C THR A 88 6.43 -2.86 -3.26
N VAL A 89 5.27 -3.54 -3.19
CA VAL A 89 5.14 -4.75 -2.38
C VAL A 89 5.82 -5.88 -3.14
N SER A 90 6.92 -6.38 -2.59
CA SER A 90 7.77 -7.40 -3.22
C SER A 90 7.32 -8.82 -2.90
N ARG A 91 6.77 -9.04 -1.70
CA ARG A 91 6.28 -10.33 -1.24
C ARG A 91 5.43 -10.22 0.03
N ILE A 92 4.68 -11.28 0.30
CA ILE A 92 4.02 -11.54 1.56
C ILE A 92 4.61 -12.82 2.15
N GLU A 93 5.04 -12.73 3.40
CA GLU A 93 5.62 -13.82 4.19
C GLU A 93 4.71 -14.20 5.35
N ARG A 94 4.78 -15.46 5.79
CA ARG A 94 4.10 -15.94 6.98
C ARG A 94 5.06 -16.65 7.93
N GLN A 95 4.92 -16.34 9.21
CA GLN A 95 5.41 -17.15 10.33
C GLN A 95 4.22 -17.67 11.14
N THR A 96 4.36 -18.87 11.68
CA THR A 96 3.36 -19.49 12.56
C THR A 96 3.99 -19.78 13.91
N CYS A 97 3.24 -19.57 14.98
CA CYS A 97 3.70 -19.91 16.33
C CYS A 97 3.78 -21.43 16.50
N ILE A 98 4.92 -21.92 17.00
CA ILE A 98 5.13 -23.32 17.34
C ILE A 98 5.56 -23.37 18.79
N GLY A 99 4.69 -23.88 19.67
CA GLY A 99 4.85 -23.76 21.11
C GLY A 99 4.69 -22.31 21.54
N THR A 100 5.80 -21.64 21.86
CA THR A 100 5.84 -20.24 22.30
C THR A 100 6.77 -19.35 21.46
N THR A 101 7.31 -19.89 20.36
CA THR A 101 8.24 -19.17 19.47
C THR A 101 7.72 -19.15 18.04
N LEU A 102 7.88 -18.00 17.36
CA LEU A 102 7.56 -17.91 15.95
C LEU A 102 8.49 -18.80 15.14
N GLY A 103 7.91 -19.67 14.32
CA GLY A 103 8.63 -20.51 13.38
C GLY A 103 9.33 -19.69 12.29
N PRO A 104 10.03 -20.39 11.36
CA PRO A 104 10.72 -19.73 10.27
C PRO A 104 9.75 -18.98 9.35
N SER A 105 10.23 -17.90 8.73
CA SER A 105 9.48 -17.17 7.71
C SER A 105 9.37 -18.00 6.43
N SER A 106 8.17 -18.02 5.85
CA SER A 106 7.86 -18.69 4.60
C SER A 106 7.16 -17.74 3.64
N VAL A 107 7.68 -17.60 2.42
CA VAL A 107 7.05 -16.76 1.39
C VAL A 107 5.75 -17.42 0.95
N GLN A 108 4.64 -16.72 1.11
CA GLN A 108 3.31 -17.18 0.67
C GLN A 108 3.01 -16.67 -0.73
N THR A 109 3.42 -15.43 -1.03
CA THR A 109 3.15 -14.76 -2.29
C THR A 109 4.36 -13.92 -2.69
N THR A 110 4.85 -14.11 -3.91
CA THR A 110 5.71 -13.12 -4.57
C THR A 110 4.83 -12.05 -5.20
N ALA A 111 5.18 -10.78 -5.02
CA ALA A 111 4.37 -9.64 -5.40
C ALA A 111 5.16 -8.66 -6.27
N GLY A 112 4.45 -7.72 -6.88
CA GLY A 112 5.05 -6.64 -7.65
C GLY A 112 4.12 -5.45 -7.84
N TRP A 113 3.04 -5.37 -7.06
CA TRP A 113 2.13 -4.24 -7.08
C TRP A 113 2.75 -3.05 -6.34
N PRO A 114 2.43 -1.81 -6.75
CA PRO A 114 2.97 -0.63 -6.11
C PRO A 114 2.41 -0.46 -4.69
N ALA A 115 3.20 0.15 -3.81
CA ALA A 115 2.65 0.86 -2.67
C ALA A 115 2.19 2.23 -3.17
N GLY A 116 0.92 2.59 -2.93
CA GLY A 116 0.29 3.81 -3.44
C GLY A 116 0.83 5.06 -2.77
N LEU A 117 2.03 5.51 -3.16
CA LEU A 117 2.69 6.69 -2.63
C LEU A 117 1.79 7.93 -2.75
N GLY A 118 1.44 8.54 -1.63
CA GLY A 118 0.57 9.72 -1.57
C GLY A 118 -0.93 9.43 -1.64
N ASN A 119 -1.33 8.18 -1.90
CA ASN A 119 -2.75 7.81 -2.00
C ASN A 119 -3.38 7.49 -0.63
N GLY A 120 -2.56 7.15 0.36
CA GLY A 120 -3.02 6.84 1.71
C GLY A 120 -3.48 8.07 2.49
N SER A 121 -4.09 7.82 3.65
CA SER A 121 -4.59 8.83 4.59
C SER A 121 -3.51 9.87 4.90
N LEU A 122 -3.89 11.16 4.88
CA LEU A 122 -2.97 12.28 5.11
C LEU A 122 -1.77 12.33 4.13
N GLY A 123 -1.92 11.76 2.92
CA GLY A 123 -0.88 11.74 1.88
C GLY A 123 0.24 10.75 2.17
N THR A 124 -0.03 9.71 2.96
CA THR A 124 0.90 8.60 3.20
C THR A 124 0.86 7.59 2.05
N ALA A 125 1.69 6.55 2.11
CA ALA A 125 1.61 5.44 1.16
C ALA A 125 0.49 4.48 1.54
N ALA A 126 -0.33 4.07 0.58
CA ALA A 126 -1.29 2.98 0.74
C ALA A 126 -0.60 1.64 0.46
N ILE A 127 -0.36 0.84 1.49
CA ILE A 127 0.26 -0.49 1.37
C ILE A 127 -0.82 -1.54 1.49
N GLU A 128 -0.96 -2.35 0.45
CA GLU A 128 -2.03 -3.34 0.38
C GLU A 128 -1.49 -4.76 0.52
N SER A 129 -2.24 -5.56 1.28
CA SER A 129 -1.90 -6.93 1.63
C SER A 129 -3.15 -7.79 1.74
N PHE A 130 -2.96 -9.10 1.82
CA PHE A 130 -4.04 -10.04 2.06
C PHE A 130 -3.58 -11.25 2.87
N VAL A 131 -4.55 -11.85 3.55
CA VAL A 131 -4.45 -13.14 4.21
C VAL A 131 -5.52 -14.05 3.61
N PRO A 132 -5.15 -15.16 2.95
CA PRO A 132 -6.14 -16.12 2.48
C PRO A 132 -6.97 -16.65 3.64
N LEU A 133 -8.30 -16.68 3.47
CA LEU A 133 -9.22 -17.17 4.50
C LEU A 133 -8.98 -18.65 4.81
N SER A 134 -8.37 -19.41 3.89
CA SER A 134 -7.95 -20.81 4.11
C SER A 134 -6.88 -20.98 5.18
N PHE A 135 -6.20 -19.91 5.59
CA PHE A 135 -5.26 -19.92 6.72
C PHE A 135 -5.89 -19.43 8.03
N LEU A 136 -7.15 -19.02 8.03
CA LEU A 136 -7.84 -18.51 9.21
C LEU A 136 -8.92 -19.50 9.69
N PRO A 137 -9.33 -19.42 10.96
CA PRO A 137 -10.50 -20.14 11.44
C PRO A 137 -11.74 -19.79 10.62
N THR A 138 -12.63 -20.77 10.41
CA THR A 138 -13.87 -20.55 9.64
C THR A 138 -14.91 -19.71 10.38
N HIS A 139 -14.77 -19.59 11.70
CA HIS A 139 -15.66 -18.83 12.56
C HIS A 139 -14.91 -18.34 13.80
N GLY A 140 -15.47 -17.32 14.46
CA GLY A 140 -14.98 -16.80 15.73
C GLY A 140 -14.52 -15.35 15.63
N THR A 141 -13.85 -14.88 16.67
CA THR A 141 -13.30 -13.53 16.72
C THR A 141 -11.79 -13.62 16.78
N MET A 142 -11.13 -12.95 15.85
CA MET A 142 -9.68 -12.80 15.81
C MET A 142 -9.30 -11.41 16.33
N LYS A 143 -8.24 -11.34 17.14
CA LYS A 143 -7.62 -10.07 17.54
C LYS A 143 -6.41 -9.81 16.65
N VAL A 144 -6.34 -8.59 16.10
CA VAL A 144 -5.29 -8.19 15.17
C VAL A 144 -4.62 -6.93 15.67
N SER A 145 -3.30 -6.86 15.57
CA SER A 145 -2.55 -5.61 15.64
C SER A 145 -1.60 -5.51 14.44
N VAL A 146 -1.20 -4.28 14.11
CA VAL A 146 -0.29 -4.03 12.99
C VAL A 146 0.99 -3.41 13.53
N ALA A 147 2.12 -3.92 13.10
CA ALA A 147 3.44 -3.38 13.38
C ALA A 147 4.18 -3.03 12.09
N SER A 148 5.13 -2.12 12.18
CA SER A 148 6.01 -1.77 11.06
C SER A 148 7.46 -1.74 11.51
N THR A 149 8.36 -1.97 10.56
CA THR A 149 9.80 -1.77 10.73
C THR A 149 10.37 -1.21 9.44
N ASN A 150 11.03 -0.06 9.51
CA ASN A 150 11.69 0.55 8.36
C ASN A 150 13.07 -0.09 8.10
N ALA A 151 13.72 0.30 7.00
CA ALA A 151 15.03 -0.22 6.61
C ALA A 151 16.17 0.08 7.60
N THR A 152 15.98 1.04 8.52
CA THR A 152 16.99 1.42 9.54
C THR A 152 16.66 0.89 10.94
N GLY A 153 15.61 0.07 11.07
CA GLY A 153 15.19 -0.53 12.34
C GLY A 153 14.25 0.34 13.20
N GLY A 154 13.81 1.50 12.70
CA GLY A 154 12.72 2.27 13.31
C GLY A 154 11.41 1.50 13.25
N GLN A 155 10.63 1.52 14.33
CA GLN A 155 9.43 0.70 14.48
C GLN A 155 8.21 1.55 14.86
N ASP A 156 7.02 1.06 14.48
CA ASP A 156 5.74 1.54 14.98
C ASP A 156 4.80 0.34 15.22
N ALA A 157 3.75 0.56 16.01
CA ALA A 157 2.68 -0.41 16.19
C ALA A 157 1.35 0.26 16.53
N THR A 158 0.24 -0.35 16.09
CA THR A 158 -1.12 0.11 16.36
C THR A 158 -1.72 -0.58 17.59
N ALA A 159 -2.87 -0.09 18.04
CA ALA A 159 -3.67 -0.77 19.05
C ALA A 159 -4.32 -1.99 18.39
N SER A 160 -4.58 -3.03 19.17
CA SER A 160 -5.31 -4.19 18.66
C SER A 160 -6.77 -3.85 18.38
N PHE A 161 -7.33 -4.47 17.36
CA PHE A 161 -8.75 -4.44 17.02
C PHE A 161 -9.26 -5.86 16.78
N LEU A 162 -10.58 -6.02 16.74
CA LEU A 162 -11.23 -7.32 16.56
C LEU A 162 -11.78 -7.44 15.14
N ILE A 163 -11.66 -8.63 14.58
CA ILE A 163 -12.28 -9.04 13.32
C ILE A 163 -13.18 -10.25 13.62
N SER A 164 -14.45 -10.15 13.27
CA SER A 164 -15.39 -11.28 13.35
C SER A 164 -15.32 -12.08 12.06
N LEU A 165 -15.03 -13.37 12.18
CA LEU A 165 -15.10 -14.34 11.10
C LEU A 165 -16.48 -15.01 11.26
N ASP A 166 -17.47 -14.56 10.48
CA ASP A 166 -18.80 -15.18 10.47
C ASP A 166 -19.18 -15.56 9.03
N PRO A 167 -19.41 -16.85 8.73
CA PRO A 167 -19.84 -17.28 7.40
C PRO A 167 -21.25 -16.80 7.03
N ALA A 168 -22.06 -16.34 7.99
CA ALA A 168 -23.44 -15.89 7.77
C ALA A 168 -23.57 -14.41 7.42
N VAL A 169 -22.52 -13.62 7.61
CA VAL A 169 -22.46 -12.26 7.06
C VAL A 169 -21.98 -12.41 5.62
N PRO A 170 -22.84 -12.22 4.59
CA PRO A 170 -22.33 -12.14 3.23
C PRO A 170 -21.21 -11.10 3.24
N PRO A 171 -20.07 -11.36 2.55
CA PRO A 171 -18.97 -10.40 2.48
C PRO A 171 -19.59 -9.04 2.19
N ILE A 172 -19.18 -8.00 2.92
CA ILE A 172 -19.75 -6.65 2.80
C ILE A 172 -19.77 -6.26 1.32
N LEU A 173 -20.90 -6.49 0.65
CA LEU A 173 -21.13 -6.22 -0.78
C LEU A 173 -21.46 -4.74 -0.95
N GLN A 174 -20.71 -3.88 -0.26
CA GLN A 174 -20.68 -2.44 -0.50
C GLN A 174 -19.43 -2.10 -1.29
N VAL A 175 -19.14 -2.86 -2.35
CA VAL A 175 -18.14 -2.41 -3.31
C VAL A 175 -18.90 -1.71 -4.44
N PRO A 176 -18.70 -0.40 -4.63
CA PRO A 176 -19.23 0.30 -5.80
C PRO A 176 -18.77 -0.43 -7.05
N VAL A 177 -19.73 -0.82 -7.90
CA VAL A 177 -19.41 -1.44 -9.19
C VAL A 177 -18.47 -0.48 -9.94
N PRO A 178 -17.28 -0.92 -10.40
CA PRO A 178 -16.38 -0.10 -11.18
C PRO A 178 -16.88 -0.05 -12.62
N LEU A 179 -18.19 0.21 -12.82
CA LEU A 179 -18.57 0.93 -14.01
C LEU A 179 -17.98 2.31 -13.77
N SER A 180 -16.97 2.68 -14.55
CA SER A 180 -16.64 4.09 -14.66
C SER A 180 -17.98 4.81 -14.86
N PRO A 181 -18.28 5.90 -14.14
CA PRO A 181 -19.58 6.58 -14.26
C PRO A 181 -19.94 6.87 -15.72
N TRP A 182 -18.92 6.95 -16.57
CA TRP A 182 -18.96 7.16 -18.01
C TRP A 182 -19.41 5.95 -18.84
N LEU A 183 -19.28 4.71 -18.39
CA LEU A 183 -19.78 3.52 -19.10
C LEU A 183 -21.29 3.29 -18.90
N VAL A 184 -21.86 3.84 -17.83
CA VAL A 184 -23.31 3.81 -17.58
C VAL A 184 -24.08 4.57 -18.65
N LEU A 185 -23.52 5.68 -19.14
CA LEU A 185 -24.14 6.52 -20.17
C LEU A 185 -24.32 5.80 -21.52
N PRO A 186 -23.26 5.28 -22.18
CA PRO A 186 -23.40 4.58 -23.46
C PRO A 186 -24.22 3.29 -23.31
N LEU A 187 -24.11 2.58 -22.18
CA LEU A 187 -24.95 1.42 -21.91
C LEU A 187 -26.43 1.82 -21.80
N GLY A 188 -26.74 2.88 -21.07
CA GLY A 188 -28.10 3.44 -20.96
C GLY A 188 -28.65 3.85 -22.32
N PHE A 189 -27.85 4.50 -23.17
CA PHE A 189 -28.24 4.84 -24.54
C PHE A 189 -28.50 3.60 -25.41
N LEU A 190 -27.66 2.57 -25.30
CA LEU A 190 -27.84 1.31 -26.04
C LEU A 190 -29.14 0.61 -25.62
N LEU A 191 -29.42 0.53 -24.32
CA LEU A 191 -30.64 -0.07 -23.79
C LEU A 191 -31.89 0.72 -24.20
N PHE A 192 -31.82 2.05 -24.15
CA PHE A 192 -32.93 2.90 -24.60
C PHE A 192 -33.16 2.78 -26.11
N ALA A 193 -32.10 2.77 -26.92
CA ALA A 193 -32.20 2.65 -28.37
C ALA A 193 -32.77 1.28 -28.79
N THR A 194 -32.33 0.20 -28.14
CA THR A 194 -32.85 -1.16 -28.38
C THR A 194 -34.31 -1.28 -27.95
N ALA A 195 -34.68 -0.70 -26.80
CA ALA A 195 -36.06 -0.66 -26.34
C ALA A 195 -36.98 0.13 -27.28
N ALA A 196 -36.55 1.32 -27.71
CA ALA A 196 -37.30 2.16 -28.64
C ALA A 196 -37.45 1.46 -30.02
N TRP A 197 -36.38 0.83 -30.51
CA TRP A 197 -36.42 0.07 -31.75
C TRP A 197 -37.38 -1.14 -31.67
N TRP A 198 -37.32 -1.90 -30.58
CA TRP A 198 -38.18 -3.07 -30.37
C TRP A 198 -39.65 -2.68 -30.20
N HIS A 199 -39.94 -1.64 -29.42
CA HIS A 199 -41.31 -1.13 -29.25
C HIS A 199 -41.93 -0.70 -30.59
N ARG A 200 -41.14 -0.09 -31.48
CA ARG A 200 -41.60 0.28 -32.84
C ARG A 200 -41.91 -0.94 -33.71
N ARG A 201 -41.19 -2.05 -33.53
CA ARG A 201 -41.40 -3.29 -34.29
C ARG A 201 -42.51 -4.18 -33.69
N HIS A 202 -42.65 -4.19 -32.36
CA HIS A 202 -43.51 -5.10 -31.63
C HIS A 202 -44.22 -4.39 -30.45
N PRO A 203 -45.22 -3.53 -30.73
CA PRO A 203 -45.85 -2.66 -29.71
C PRO A 203 -46.55 -3.44 -28.59
N ASN A 204 -47.05 -4.65 -28.86
CA ASN A 204 -47.75 -5.48 -27.87
C ASN A 204 -46.80 -6.29 -26.96
N GLN A 205 -45.48 -6.23 -27.18
CA GLN A 205 -44.48 -6.99 -26.42
C GLN A 205 -43.58 -6.10 -25.55
N GLY A 206 -43.93 -4.81 -25.38
CA GLY A 206 -43.13 -3.86 -24.60
C GLY A 206 -42.92 -4.26 -23.14
N SER A 207 -43.90 -4.94 -22.53
CA SER A 207 -43.81 -5.44 -21.15
C SER A 207 -42.77 -6.56 -20.99
N LEU A 208 -42.69 -7.49 -21.96
CA LEU A 208 -41.69 -8.56 -21.96
C LEU A 208 -40.27 -8.02 -22.09
N LEU A 209 -40.07 -7.01 -22.93
CA LEU A 209 -38.78 -6.36 -23.09
C LEU A 209 -38.38 -5.58 -21.83
N ALA A 210 -39.33 -4.89 -21.19
CA ALA A 210 -39.10 -4.21 -19.92
C ALA A 210 -38.71 -5.20 -18.81
N CYS A 211 -39.37 -6.37 -18.72
CA CYS A 211 -39.00 -7.42 -17.79
C CYS A 211 -37.60 -7.99 -18.08
N LEU A 212 -37.25 -8.26 -19.34
CA LEU A 212 -35.92 -8.74 -19.73
C LEU A 212 -34.82 -7.72 -19.42
N LEU A 213 -35.09 -6.42 -19.64
CA LEU A 213 -34.17 -5.33 -19.30
C LEU A 213 -34.02 -5.16 -17.79
N LEU A 214 -35.10 -5.26 -17.02
CA LEU A 214 -35.05 -5.26 -15.56
C LEU A 214 -34.22 -6.44 -15.03
N VAL A 215 -34.38 -7.63 -15.61
CA VAL A 215 -33.57 -8.81 -15.27
C VAL A 215 -32.10 -8.61 -15.62
N LEU A 216 -31.78 -8.06 -16.79
CA LEU A 216 -30.41 -7.74 -17.22
C LEU A 216 -29.74 -6.68 -16.33
N VAL A 217 -30.48 -5.65 -15.90
CA VAL A 217 -29.97 -4.61 -14.99
C VAL A 217 -29.83 -5.14 -13.56
N SER A 218 -30.71 -6.06 -13.12
CA SER A 218 -30.65 -6.68 -11.80
C SER A 218 -29.53 -7.72 -11.62
N GLY A 219 -28.98 -8.25 -12.73
CA GLY A 219 -27.91 -9.25 -12.72
C GLY A 219 -26.48 -8.70 -12.64
N LEU A 220 -26.30 -7.38 -12.67
CA LEU A 220 -24.98 -6.74 -12.61
C LEU A 220 -24.53 -6.49 -11.16
N VAL A 221 -24.63 -7.51 -10.31
CA VAL A 221 -23.86 -7.54 -9.05
C VAL A 221 -22.56 -8.27 -9.37
N TRP A 222 -21.65 -7.59 -10.06
CA TRP A 222 -20.28 -8.08 -10.14
C TRP A 222 -19.67 -7.89 -8.76
N ALA A 223 -19.21 -8.99 -8.16
CA ALA A 223 -18.39 -8.96 -6.96
C ALA A 223 -17.06 -8.30 -7.31
N ALA A 224 -17.01 -6.97 -7.24
CA ALA A 224 -15.76 -6.24 -7.29
C ALA A 224 -14.96 -6.62 -6.02
N THR A 225 -13.79 -7.22 -6.21
CA THR A 225 -12.85 -7.54 -5.14
C THR A 225 -11.76 -6.46 -5.06
N VAL A 226 -10.98 -6.46 -3.98
CA VAL A 226 -9.83 -5.57 -3.81
C VAL A 226 -8.81 -5.86 -4.91
N THR A 227 -8.38 -4.82 -5.61
CA THR A 227 -7.29 -4.93 -6.57
C THR A 227 -6.05 -4.37 -5.93
N LEU A 228 -5.04 -5.22 -5.71
CA LEU A 228 -3.77 -4.82 -5.10
C LEU A 228 -2.96 -4.00 -6.13
N ASP A 229 -3.17 -2.69 -6.16
CA ASP A 229 -2.55 -1.76 -7.12
C ASP A 229 -2.18 -0.40 -6.51
N GLY A 230 -2.29 -0.25 -5.19
CA GLY A 230 -2.00 0.98 -4.46
C GLY A 230 -3.02 2.09 -4.67
N ASN A 231 -4.08 1.87 -5.45
CA ASN A 231 -5.21 2.79 -5.56
C ASN A 231 -6.15 2.56 -4.38
N VAL A 232 -6.71 3.64 -3.85
CA VAL A 232 -7.58 3.58 -2.67
C VAL A 232 -9.07 3.54 -3.02
N GLY A 233 -9.41 3.46 -4.31
CA GLY A 233 -10.79 3.57 -4.79
C GLY A 233 -11.71 2.42 -4.39
N ASP A 234 -11.19 1.20 -4.36
CA ASP A 234 -11.87 -0.04 -3.93
C ASP A 234 -12.06 -0.15 -2.40
N TRP A 235 -11.46 0.77 -1.64
CA TRP A 235 -11.64 0.96 -0.20
C TRP A 235 -12.63 2.08 0.15
N SER A 236 -13.31 2.64 -0.86
CA SER A 236 -14.27 3.74 -0.65
C SER A 236 -15.38 3.32 0.31
N GLY A 237 -15.64 4.14 1.32
CA GLY A 237 -16.63 3.86 2.37
C GLY A 237 -16.11 3.03 3.55
N ILE A 238 -14.91 2.46 3.46
CA ILE A 238 -14.29 1.74 4.57
C ILE A 238 -13.58 2.70 5.51
N SER A 239 -13.99 2.69 6.78
CA SER A 239 -13.38 3.51 7.84
C SER A 239 -12.11 2.85 8.41
N PRO A 240 -11.14 3.64 8.89
CA PRO A 240 -9.96 3.09 9.53
C PRO A 240 -10.34 2.43 10.86
N VAL A 241 -9.76 1.26 11.14
CA VAL A 241 -10.03 0.47 12.35
C VAL A 241 -8.97 0.66 13.43
N ALA A 242 -7.78 1.08 13.04
CA ALA A 242 -6.67 1.40 13.93
C ALA A 242 -5.74 2.40 13.24
N GLY A 243 -4.90 3.08 14.00
CA GLY A 243 -3.97 4.07 13.47
C GLY A 243 -3.30 4.88 14.56
N ASN A 244 -2.31 5.67 14.17
CA ASN A 244 -1.58 6.59 15.05
C ASN A 244 -1.58 8.01 14.44
N ALA A 245 -1.26 9.01 15.26
CA ALA A 245 -1.06 10.36 14.73
C ALA A 245 0.16 10.38 13.79
N ARG A 246 0.06 11.12 12.68
CA ARG A 246 1.18 11.27 11.74
C ARG A 246 2.39 11.92 12.44
N GLY A 247 3.57 11.34 12.26
CA GLY A 247 4.82 11.76 12.90
C GLY A 247 5.01 11.24 14.33
N SER A 248 4.18 10.30 14.80
CA SER A 248 4.31 9.73 16.15
C SER A 248 5.36 8.62 16.27
N ALA A 249 5.92 8.17 15.15
CA ALA A 249 6.98 7.16 15.10
C ALA A 249 8.04 7.57 14.05
N PRO A 250 9.18 6.86 13.96
CA PRO A 250 10.24 7.18 13.01
C PRO A 250 9.74 7.27 11.55
N ILE A 251 10.47 8.06 10.76
CA ILE A 251 10.25 8.18 9.31
C ILE A 251 10.28 6.79 8.67
N ASP A 252 9.40 6.57 7.69
CA ASP A 252 9.24 5.31 6.97
C ASP A 252 8.77 4.09 7.80
N ALA A 253 8.39 4.32 9.05
CA ALA A 253 7.77 3.32 9.92
C ALA A 253 6.37 3.75 10.41
N ASN A 254 6.10 5.05 10.53
CA ASN A 254 4.86 5.50 11.16
C ASN A 254 3.58 5.06 10.43
N ILE A 255 2.76 4.25 11.09
CA ILE A 255 1.45 3.80 10.62
C ILE A 255 0.41 4.86 11.01
N VAL A 256 -0.29 5.39 10.02
CA VAL A 256 -1.32 6.42 10.22
C VAL A 256 -2.72 5.81 10.29
N ALA A 257 -3.02 4.83 9.43
CA ALA A 257 -4.32 4.18 9.42
C ALA A 257 -4.24 2.73 8.92
N VAL A 258 -5.16 1.90 9.40
CA VAL A 258 -5.32 0.49 9.00
C VAL A 258 -6.78 0.27 8.65
N PHE A 259 -7.03 -0.42 7.55
CA PHE A 259 -8.35 -0.77 7.04
C PHE A 259 -8.35 -2.27 6.75
N TYR A 260 -9.53 -2.90 6.83
CA TYR A 260 -9.72 -4.25 6.35
C TYR A 260 -11.07 -4.42 5.67
N GLN A 261 -11.13 -5.35 4.71
CA GLN A 261 -12.36 -5.86 4.11
C GLN A 261 -12.11 -7.29 3.61
N SER A 262 -13.14 -8.03 3.26
CA SER A 262 -13.00 -9.42 2.82
C SER A 262 -13.88 -9.73 1.61
N ASP A 263 -13.42 -10.66 0.79
CA ASP A 263 -14.24 -11.35 -0.20
C ASP A 263 -14.43 -12.83 0.19
N ALA A 264 -14.81 -13.67 -0.77
CA ALA A 264 -15.02 -15.10 -0.52
C ALA A 264 -13.71 -15.91 -0.30
N ALA A 265 -12.55 -15.36 -0.63
CA ALA A 265 -11.27 -16.06 -0.62
C ALA A 265 -10.24 -15.43 0.32
N ASN A 266 -10.25 -14.11 0.48
CA ASN A 266 -9.20 -13.36 1.15
C ASN A 266 -9.76 -12.32 2.12
N LEU A 267 -9.01 -12.12 3.20
CA LEU A 267 -9.11 -10.95 4.06
C LEU A 267 -8.04 -9.95 3.61
N TYR A 268 -8.46 -8.80 3.09
CA TYR A 268 -7.60 -7.74 2.60
C TYR A 268 -7.32 -6.70 3.69
N PHE A 269 -6.13 -6.13 3.64
CA PHE A 269 -5.70 -5.05 4.51
C PHE A 269 -5.09 -3.92 3.69
N ARG A 270 -5.44 -2.68 4.04
CA ARG A 270 -4.70 -1.48 3.63
C ARG A 270 -4.06 -0.86 4.86
N ILE A 271 -2.76 -0.63 4.78
CA ILE A 271 -1.95 0.00 5.81
C ILE A 271 -1.43 1.31 5.22
N ASP A 272 -1.95 2.41 5.74
CA ASP A 272 -1.52 3.75 5.36
C ASP A 272 -0.36 4.15 6.27
N ALA A 273 0.85 4.25 5.72
CA ALA A 273 2.06 4.52 6.49
C ALA A 273 3.01 5.47 5.76
N ASP A 274 3.83 6.19 6.53
CA ASP A 274 4.94 6.96 5.97
C ASP A 274 5.87 5.98 5.24
N VAL A 275 6.08 6.21 3.95
CA VAL A 275 7.05 5.52 3.09
C VAL A 275 7.52 6.55 2.07
N ARG A 276 8.84 6.74 1.99
CA ARG A 276 9.48 7.72 1.11
C ARG A 276 10.48 7.03 0.17
N VAL A 277 10.79 7.71 -0.92
CA VAL A 277 11.71 7.29 -1.99
C VAL A 277 12.78 8.33 -2.24
#